data_AF-D2QGC9-F1
#
_entry.id   AF-D2QGC9-F1
#
_cell.length_a   1.000
_cell.length_b   1.000
_cell.length_c   1.000
_cell.angle_alpha   90.00
_cell.angle_beta   90.00
_cell.angle_gamma   90.00
#
_symmetry.space_group_name_H-M   'P 1'
#
loop_
_entity.id
_entity.type
_entity.pdbx_description
1 polymer ?
#
loop_
_entity_poly.entity_id
_entity_poly.type
_entity_poly.pdbx_seq_one_letter_code
_entity_poly.pdbx_strand_id
1 'polypeptide(L)'
;MKTSFPISFVILCIITVACHKDVQPRPTADFTYSVYSSSNVEKVFQFTNTSKNADRYQWLTPTGLASSDKDIKVRVTENARINVSLTAKNDVGEDTKTESIDVAGLATTGNFIFFTSVPDKGDISIYVNSILQGKITKYYSSGSPSCGEQGSVTVTLPPATYPYTAKSEGLFPYNWSGTFTVVRGSCNSIRLTK
;
A
#
# COMPACT_ATOMS: atom_id res chain seq x y z
N MET A 1 -23.87 43.82 -83.46
CA MET A 1 -23.07 42.62 -83.10
C MET A 1 -21.60 42.99 -83.25
N LYS A 2 -20.68 42.93 -82.29
CA LYS A 2 -20.57 42.44 -80.90
C LYS A 2 -19.49 43.35 -80.25
N THR A 3 -19.84 44.20 -79.29
CA THR A 3 -19.57 44.04 -77.84
C THR A 3 -18.10 43.89 -77.45
N SER A 4 -17.54 44.99 -76.94
CA SER A 4 -16.32 45.13 -76.15
C SER A 4 -16.29 44.18 -74.94
N PHE A 5 -15.11 43.63 -74.64
CA PHE A 5 -14.84 42.70 -73.53
C PHE A 5 -13.85 43.36 -72.56
N PRO A 6 -14.18 43.59 -71.28
CA PRO A 6 -13.22 44.15 -70.33
C PRO A 6 -12.34 43.05 -69.74
N ILE A 7 -11.03 43.31 -69.70
CA ILE A 7 -10.01 42.47 -69.09
C ILE A 7 -10.14 42.62 -67.57
N SER A 8 -10.70 41.58 -66.93
CA SER A 8 -10.79 41.45 -65.49
C SER A 8 -9.40 41.20 -64.90
N PHE A 9 -8.86 42.19 -64.17
CA PHE A 9 -7.67 42.06 -63.35
C PHE A 9 -7.99 41.16 -62.15
N VAL A 10 -7.62 39.89 -62.24
CA VAL A 10 -7.65 38.96 -61.11
C VAL A 10 -6.60 39.42 -60.11
N ILE A 11 -7.05 40.06 -59.03
CA ILE A 11 -6.22 40.39 -57.86
C ILE A 11 -5.86 39.06 -57.19
N LEU A 12 -4.62 38.63 -57.38
CA LEU A 12 -3.99 37.55 -56.64
C LEU A 12 -3.75 38.04 -55.20
N CYS A 13 -4.71 37.76 -54.32
CA CYS A 13 -4.56 37.92 -52.88
C CYS A 13 -3.51 36.92 -52.39
N ILE A 14 -2.26 37.38 -52.24
CA ILE A 14 -1.20 36.65 -51.55
C ILE A 14 -1.57 36.63 -50.07
N ILE A 15 -2.22 35.55 -49.63
CA ILE A 15 -2.49 35.30 -48.21
C ILE A 15 -1.15 34.94 -47.58
N THR A 16 -0.44 35.94 -47.06
CA THR A 16 0.69 35.69 -46.16
C THR A 16 0.12 35.04 -44.90
N VAL A 17 0.27 33.73 -44.78
CA VAL A 17 0.07 33.03 -43.51
C VAL A 17 1.16 33.53 -42.57
N ALA A 18 0.87 34.60 -41.84
CA ALA A 18 1.68 34.99 -40.71
C ALA A 18 1.55 33.86 -39.68
N CYS A 19 2.62 33.07 -39.53
CA CYS A 19 2.72 32.11 -38.45
C CYS A 19 2.80 32.90 -37.14
N HIS A 20 1.65 33.15 -36.51
CA HIS A 20 1.61 33.63 -35.13
C HIS A 20 2.09 32.47 -34.26
N LYS A 21 3.36 32.52 -33.85
CA LYS A 21 3.89 31.60 -32.88
C LYS A 21 3.19 31.92 -31.55
N ASP A 22 2.16 31.16 -31.19
CA ASP A 22 1.51 31.32 -29.89
C ASP A 22 2.58 31.20 -28.81
N VAL A 23 2.69 32.24 -27.97
CA VAL A 23 3.65 32.27 -26.87
C VAL A 23 3.11 31.35 -25.79
N GLN A 24 3.45 30.07 -25.86
CA GLN A 24 3.10 29.10 -24.83
C GLN A 24 3.91 29.41 -23.55
N PRO A 25 3.25 29.61 -22.39
CA PRO A 25 3.96 29.80 -21.13
C PRO A 25 4.69 28.52 -20.70
N ARG A 26 5.75 28.65 -19.89
CA ARG A 26 6.41 27.51 -19.25
C ARG A 26 5.41 26.75 -18.34
N PRO A 27 5.55 25.42 -18.23
CA PRO A 27 4.71 24.64 -17.32
C PRO A 27 5.02 25.01 -15.87
N THR A 28 4.03 24.84 -15.01
CA THR A 28 4.19 24.92 -13.56
C THR A 28 3.64 23.66 -12.96
N ALA A 29 4.51 22.87 -12.33
CA ALA A 29 4.15 21.60 -11.73
C ALA A 29 3.46 21.85 -10.41
N ASP A 30 2.27 21.28 -10.26
CA ASP A 30 1.56 21.32 -8.99
C ASP A 30 0.65 20.09 -8.84
N PHE A 31 0.44 19.70 -7.59
CA PHE A 31 -0.48 18.64 -7.24
C PHE A 31 -0.92 18.73 -5.78
N THR A 32 -2.01 18.03 -5.50
CA THR A 32 -2.54 17.76 -4.16
C THR A 32 -2.57 16.26 -3.91
N TYR A 33 -2.67 15.84 -2.65
CA TYR A 33 -2.84 14.43 -2.32
C TYR A 33 -3.83 14.23 -1.18
N SER A 34 -4.42 13.04 -1.14
CA SER A 34 -5.31 12.59 -0.06
C SER A 34 -5.16 11.09 0.19
N VAL A 35 -5.55 10.64 1.38
CA VAL A 35 -5.60 9.20 1.69
C VAL A 35 -6.83 8.61 1.01
N TYR A 36 -6.62 7.74 0.02
CA TYR A 36 -7.68 7.04 -0.71
C TYR A 36 -8.22 5.86 0.10
N SER A 37 -7.32 5.06 0.69
CA SER A 37 -7.69 3.97 1.60
C SER A 37 -6.59 3.74 2.64
N SER A 38 -6.98 3.22 3.80
CA SER A 38 -6.06 2.89 4.89
C SER A 38 -6.51 1.61 5.59
N SER A 39 -5.56 0.73 5.86
CA SER A 39 -5.67 -0.42 6.74
C SER A 39 -4.52 -0.38 7.75
N ASN A 40 -4.44 -1.38 8.62
CA ASN A 40 -3.30 -1.52 9.52
C ASN A 40 -2.05 -2.09 8.81
N VAL A 41 -2.10 -2.47 7.54
CA VAL A 41 -0.93 -3.02 6.80
C VAL A 41 -0.59 -2.24 5.54
N GLU A 42 -1.48 -1.38 5.08
CA GLU A 42 -1.33 -0.65 3.82
C GLU A 42 -2.04 0.71 3.89
N LYS A 43 -1.45 1.72 3.24
CA LYS A 43 -2.11 2.97 2.88
C LYS A 43 -2.02 3.19 1.38
N VAL A 44 -3.07 3.73 0.79
CA VAL A 44 -3.09 4.17 -0.60
C VAL A 44 -3.36 5.66 -0.63
N PHE A 45 -2.47 6.41 -1.27
CA PHE A 45 -2.60 7.84 -1.49
C PHE A 45 -3.06 8.10 -2.92
N GLN A 46 -4.03 8.98 -3.10
CA GLN A 46 -4.39 9.54 -4.40
C GLN A 46 -3.65 10.86 -4.57
N PHE A 47 -2.96 11.03 -5.69
CA PHE A 47 -2.35 12.28 -6.10
C PHE A 47 -3.14 12.84 -7.28
N THR A 48 -3.52 14.11 -7.20
CA THR A 48 -4.30 14.81 -8.22
C THR A 48 -3.48 15.97 -8.76
N ASN A 49 -3.20 15.94 -10.05
CA ASN A 49 -2.39 16.93 -10.74
C ASN A 49 -3.17 18.24 -10.95
N THR A 50 -2.58 19.34 -10.50
CA THR A 50 -3.09 20.71 -10.62
C THR A 50 -2.15 21.61 -11.43
N SER A 51 -1.22 21.00 -12.17
CA SER A 51 -0.23 21.69 -12.99
C SER A 51 -0.87 22.57 -14.04
N LYS A 52 -0.17 23.64 -14.41
CA LYS A 52 -0.60 24.60 -15.42
C LYS A 52 0.33 24.55 -16.62
N ASN A 53 -0.23 24.84 -17.79
CA ASN A 53 0.51 25.01 -19.06
C ASN A 53 1.35 23.78 -19.47
N ALA A 54 0.89 22.57 -19.16
CA ALA A 54 1.62 21.34 -19.46
C ALA A 54 0.79 20.43 -20.38
N ASP A 55 1.48 19.78 -21.31
CA ASP A 55 0.89 18.86 -22.28
C ASP A 55 1.20 17.39 -21.92
N ARG A 56 2.24 17.19 -21.10
CA ARG A 56 2.75 15.87 -20.68
C ARG A 56 3.11 15.89 -19.20
N TYR A 57 2.97 14.74 -18.56
CA TYR A 57 3.24 14.54 -17.15
C TYR A 57 4.16 13.34 -16.94
N GLN A 58 4.96 13.40 -15.89
CA GLN A 58 5.75 12.28 -15.45
C GLN A 58 5.81 12.29 -13.92
N TRP A 59 5.19 11.30 -13.32
CA TRP A 59 5.29 11.03 -11.89
C TRP A 59 6.54 10.20 -11.61
N LEU A 60 7.18 10.41 -10.46
CA LEU A 60 8.19 9.53 -9.90
C LEU A 60 7.76 9.15 -8.48
N THR A 61 7.66 7.85 -8.24
CA THR A 61 7.27 7.27 -6.95
C THR A 61 8.49 6.75 -6.18
N PRO A 62 8.37 6.45 -4.87
CA PRO A 62 9.49 5.93 -4.07
C PRO A 62 10.06 4.61 -4.60
N THR A 63 9.25 3.79 -5.28
CA THR A 63 9.70 2.53 -5.89
C THR A 63 10.40 2.74 -7.24
N GLY A 64 10.56 3.99 -7.68
CA GLY A 64 11.16 4.35 -8.96
C GLY A 64 10.25 4.14 -10.17
N LEU A 65 9.02 3.67 -9.97
CA LEU A 65 8.04 3.57 -11.06
C LEU A 65 7.59 4.97 -11.47
N ALA A 66 7.71 5.25 -12.76
CA ALA A 66 7.19 6.46 -13.36
C ALA A 66 5.86 6.20 -14.08
N SER A 67 4.92 7.16 -13.98
CA SER A 67 3.65 7.12 -14.71
C SER A 67 3.45 8.43 -15.49
N SER A 68 2.84 8.33 -16.67
CA SER A 68 2.42 9.49 -17.48
C SER A 68 0.94 9.85 -17.29
N ASP A 69 0.23 9.14 -16.41
CA ASP A 69 -1.17 9.44 -16.11
C ASP A 69 -1.32 10.83 -15.52
N LYS A 70 -2.47 11.46 -15.78
CA LYS A 70 -2.78 12.76 -15.19
C LYS A 70 -2.75 12.67 -13.65
N ASP A 71 -3.45 11.69 -13.10
CA ASP A 71 -3.56 11.44 -11.66
C ASP A 71 -3.10 10.01 -11.36
N ILE A 72 -2.52 9.77 -10.16
CA ILE A 72 -1.99 8.46 -9.79
C ILE A 72 -2.41 8.02 -8.39
N LYS A 73 -2.36 6.71 -8.15
CA LYS A 73 -2.43 6.14 -6.81
C LYS A 73 -1.10 5.52 -6.43
N VAL A 74 -0.60 5.83 -5.23
CA VAL A 74 0.62 5.24 -4.67
C VAL A 74 0.24 4.38 -3.46
N ARG A 75 0.60 3.12 -3.52
CA ARG A 75 0.45 2.15 -2.43
C ARG A 75 1.70 2.13 -1.57
N VAL A 76 1.54 2.15 -0.25
CA VAL A 76 2.63 2.05 0.72
C VAL A 76 2.30 1.00 1.77
N THR A 77 3.25 0.08 1.98
CA THR A 77 3.13 -1.04 2.92
C THR A 77 4.09 -0.95 4.09
N GLU A 78 4.95 0.07 4.14
CA GLU A 78 6.00 0.24 5.15
C GLU A 78 5.90 1.59 5.85
N ASN A 79 6.35 1.64 7.10
CA ASN A 79 6.49 2.90 7.83
C ASN A 79 7.79 3.56 7.37
N ALA A 80 7.68 4.57 6.52
CA ALA A 80 8.81 5.29 5.96
C ALA A 80 8.38 6.68 5.48
N ARG A 81 9.36 7.57 5.31
CA ARG A 81 9.16 8.79 4.53
C ARG A 81 9.17 8.43 3.05
N ILE A 82 8.11 8.79 2.34
CA ILE A 82 8.01 8.65 0.89
C ILE A 82 8.18 10.01 0.21
N ASN A 83 8.81 10.03 -0.95
CA ASN A 83 8.89 11.20 -1.82
C ASN A 83 8.10 10.92 -3.11
N VAL A 84 7.22 11.84 -3.49
CA VAL A 84 6.49 11.78 -4.75
C VAL A 84 6.76 13.06 -5.52
N SER A 85 7.26 12.90 -6.74
CA SER A 85 7.56 14.01 -7.64
C SER A 85 6.66 13.98 -8.86
N LEU A 86 6.21 15.15 -9.28
CA LEU A 86 5.52 15.37 -10.56
C LEU A 86 6.35 16.32 -11.40
N THR A 87 6.74 15.88 -12.58
CA THR A 87 7.29 16.72 -13.63
C THR A 87 6.22 17.03 -14.67
N ALA A 88 5.92 18.31 -14.86
CA ALA A 88 4.99 18.81 -15.86
C ALA A 88 5.79 19.39 -17.04
N LYS A 89 5.49 18.97 -18.27
CA LYS A 89 6.26 19.31 -19.47
C LYS A 89 5.38 19.84 -20.59
N ASN A 90 5.92 20.78 -21.35
CA ASN A 90 5.45 21.16 -22.67
C ASN A 90 6.64 21.35 -23.61
N ASP A 91 6.44 21.95 -24.78
CA ASP A 91 7.51 22.12 -25.77
C ASP A 91 8.45 23.30 -25.44
N VAL A 92 8.08 24.14 -24.48
CA VAL A 92 8.86 25.29 -23.99
C VAL A 92 9.76 24.92 -22.81
N GLY A 93 9.40 23.90 -22.04
CA GLY A 93 10.24 23.38 -20.98
C GLY A 93 9.53 22.42 -20.03
N GLU A 94 10.08 22.31 -18.83
CA GLU A 94 9.56 21.48 -17.75
C GLU A 94 9.69 22.18 -16.39
N ASP A 95 8.84 21.78 -15.46
CA ASP A 95 8.90 22.15 -14.05
C ASP A 95 8.62 20.91 -13.20
N THR A 96 9.13 20.86 -11.97
CA THR A 96 8.99 19.69 -11.08
C THR A 96 8.64 20.11 -9.65
N LYS A 97 7.58 19.51 -9.11
CA LYS A 97 7.21 19.60 -7.70
C LYS A 97 7.47 18.26 -7.01
N THR A 98 7.97 18.30 -5.77
CA THR A 98 8.18 17.11 -4.94
C THR A 98 7.55 17.31 -3.58
N GLU A 99 6.80 16.31 -3.10
CA GLU A 99 6.22 16.28 -1.75
C GLU A 99 6.78 15.10 -0.96
N SER A 100 7.06 15.34 0.32
CA SER A 100 7.54 14.32 1.26
C SER A 100 6.45 14.00 2.29
N ILE A 101 6.10 12.72 2.41
CA ILE A 101 5.00 12.26 3.27
C ILE A 101 5.55 11.23 4.26
N ASP A 102 5.37 11.47 5.56
CA ASP A 102 5.73 10.53 6.62
C ASP A 102 4.62 9.49 6.81
N VAL A 103 4.90 8.24 6.42
CA VAL A 103 3.97 7.13 6.59
C VAL A 103 4.27 6.40 7.90
N ALA A 104 3.29 6.38 8.79
CA ALA A 104 3.37 5.69 10.08
C ALA A 104 2.07 4.93 10.41
N GLY A 105 2.14 4.05 11.41
CA GLY A 105 0.99 3.31 11.95
C GLY A 105 0.67 1.99 11.23
N LEU A 106 1.54 1.53 10.33
CA LEU A 106 1.44 0.20 9.74
C LEU A 106 2.02 -0.84 10.70
N ALA A 107 1.28 -1.93 10.92
CA ALA A 107 1.72 -3.07 11.70
C ALA A 107 3.03 -3.60 11.14
N THR A 108 3.95 -3.94 12.02
CA THR A 108 5.23 -4.61 11.70
C THR A 108 5.25 -6.06 12.19
N THR A 109 4.29 -6.43 13.02
CA THR A 109 4.10 -7.76 13.60
C THR A 109 2.68 -8.26 13.36
N GLY A 110 2.47 -9.54 13.63
CA GLY A 110 1.15 -10.16 13.74
C GLY A 110 1.02 -10.89 15.08
N ASN A 111 -0.22 -11.22 15.43
CA ASN A 111 -0.53 -12.01 16.61
C ASN A 111 -0.92 -13.43 16.21
N PHE A 112 -0.57 -14.38 17.07
CA PHE A 112 -0.96 -15.78 16.91
C PHE A 112 -1.37 -16.38 18.25
N ILE A 113 -2.57 -16.93 18.34
CA ILE A 113 -3.11 -17.50 19.57
C ILE A 113 -3.13 -19.03 19.54
N PHE A 114 -2.55 -19.62 20.58
CA PHE A 114 -2.63 -21.04 20.89
C PHE A 114 -3.73 -21.25 21.92
N PHE A 115 -4.66 -22.15 21.61
CA PHE A 115 -5.73 -22.55 22.52
C PHE A 115 -5.97 -24.05 22.41
N THR A 116 -6.65 -24.62 23.40
CA THR A 116 -7.01 -26.04 23.38
C THR A 116 -8.51 -26.23 23.50
N SER A 117 -9.00 -27.34 22.97
CA SER A 117 -10.34 -27.84 23.25
C SER A 117 -10.36 -29.11 24.07
N VAL A 118 -9.20 -29.54 24.56
CA VAL A 118 -9.05 -30.80 25.26
C VAL A 118 -9.22 -30.51 26.76
N PRO A 119 -10.31 -30.97 27.40
CA PRO A 119 -10.45 -30.83 28.84
C PRO A 119 -9.47 -31.76 29.58
N ASP A 120 -9.27 -31.49 30.87
CA ASP A 120 -8.56 -32.35 31.81
C ASP A 120 -7.14 -32.75 31.35
N LYS A 121 -6.39 -31.78 30.81
CA LYS A 121 -4.97 -31.95 30.44
C LYS A 121 -4.00 -31.21 31.36
N GLY A 122 -4.52 -30.54 32.39
CA GLY A 122 -3.76 -29.56 33.15
C GLY A 122 -3.33 -28.39 32.28
N ASP A 123 -2.41 -27.58 32.80
CA ASP A 123 -1.82 -26.49 32.04
C ASP A 123 -1.02 -27.02 30.85
N ILE A 124 -1.06 -26.31 29.73
CA ILE A 124 -0.28 -26.64 28.53
C ILE A 124 0.76 -25.55 28.31
N SER A 125 2.02 -25.89 28.53
CA SER A 125 3.16 -25.01 28.25
C SER A 125 3.40 -24.92 26.74
N ILE A 126 3.46 -23.69 26.21
CA ILE A 126 3.68 -23.38 24.79
C ILE A 126 5.10 -22.86 24.59
N TYR A 127 5.83 -23.46 23.66
CA TYR A 127 7.17 -23.06 23.27
C TYR A 127 7.18 -22.66 21.80
N VAL A 128 7.82 -21.55 21.48
CA VAL A 128 8.09 -21.10 20.10
C VAL A 128 9.59 -20.95 19.96
N ASN A 129 10.18 -21.56 18.91
CA ASN A 129 11.64 -21.68 18.79
C ASN A 129 12.31 -22.24 20.07
N SER A 130 11.66 -23.21 20.72
CA SER A 130 12.10 -23.80 22.00
C SER A 130 12.11 -22.85 23.21
N ILE A 131 11.56 -21.63 23.08
CA ILE A 131 11.45 -20.66 24.18
C ILE A 131 10.01 -20.67 24.72
N LEU A 132 9.85 -20.85 26.02
CA LEU A 132 8.55 -20.82 26.71
C LEU A 132 7.88 -19.45 26.52
N GLN A 133 6.67 -19.44 25.95
CA GLN A 133 5.86 -18.24 25.72
C GLN A 133 4.78 -18.06 26.78
N GLY A 134 4.33 -19.15 27.40
CA GLY A 134 3.28 -19.11 28.42
C GLY A 134 2.58 -20.46 28.56
N LYS A 135 1.49 -20.45 29.34
CA LYS A 135 0.65 -21.63 29.59
C LYS A 135 -0.80 -21.37 29.19
N ILE A 136 -1.40 -22.33 28.51
CA ILE A 136 -2.85 -22.39 28.31
C ILE A 136 -3.44 -23.00 29.59
N THR A 137 -4.39 -22.28 30.22
CA THR A 137 -5.04 -22.68 31.48
C THR A 137 -6.56 -22.82 31.34
N LYS A 138 -7.13 -22.47 30.18
CA LYS A 138 -8.54 -22.66 29.85
C LYS A 138 -8.70 -23.49 28.58
N TYR A 139 -9.78 -24.25 28.52
CA TYR A 139 -10.20 -24.99 27.33
C TYR A 139 -11.43 -24.32 26.69
N TYR A 140 -11.57 -24.49 25.37
CA TYR A 140 -12.68 -23.96 24.59
C TYR A 140 -13.38 -25.12 23.89
N SER A 141 -14.58 -25.48 24.39
CA SER A 141 -15.42 -26.53 23.81
C SER A 141 -15.90 -26.17 22.39
N SER A 142 -16.13 -24.89 22.14
CA SER A 142 -16.54 -24.34 20.85
C SER A 142 -15.90 -22.98 20.57
N GLY A 143 -15.73 -22.65 19.30
CA GLY A 143 -15.15 -21.37 18.85
C GLY A 143 -13.63 -21.29 19.04
N SER A 144 -13.07 -20.17 18.59
CA SER A 144 -11.67 -19.79 18.80
C SER A 144 -11.61 -18.50 19.61
N PRO A 145 -10.80 -18.42 20.67
CA PRO A 145 -10.59 -17.19 21.40
C PRO A 145 -9.92 -16.12 20.53
N SER A 146 -10.19 -14.86 20.86
CA SER A 146 -9.47 -13.71 20.29
C SER A 146 -8.04 -13.64 20.85
N CYS A 147 -7.10 -13.10 20.08
CA CYS A 147 -5.76 -12.83 20.58
C CYS A 147 -5.80 -11.97 21.86
N GLY A 148 -5.00 -12.36 22.86
CA GLY A 148 -4.98 -11.75 24.18
C GLY A 148 -5.99 -12.31 25.19
N GLU A 149 -6.85 -13.26 24.78
CA GLU A 149 -7.83 -13.86 25.68
C GLU A 149 -7.16 -14.59 26.84
N GLN A 150 -7.66 -14.34 28.06
CA GLN A 150 -7.11 -14.91 29.27
C GLN A 150 -7.28 -16.43 29.32
N GLY A 151 -6.19 -17.14 29.60
CA GLY A 151 -6.17 -18.60 29.68
C GLY A 151 -5.78 -19.28 28.36
N SER A 152 -5.53 -18.49 27.31
CA SER A 152 -4.82 -18.91 26.09
C SER A 152 -3.43 -18.27 26.05
N VAL A 153 -2.59 -18.70 25.10
CA VAL A 153 -1.27 -18.09 24.89
C VAL A 153 -1.27 -17.35 23.56
N THR A 154 -1.03 -16.04 23.59
CA THR A 154 -0.85 -15.24 22.36
C THR A 154 0.59 -14.83 22.24
N VAL A 155 1.16 -15.01 21.05
CA VAL A 155 2.49 -14.50 20.69
C VAL A 155 2.35 -13.35 19.69
N THR A 156 3.24 -12.37 19.78
CA THR A 156 3.37 -11.27 18.82
C THR A 156 4.74 -11.34 18.20
N LEU A 157 4.80 -11.65 16.90
CA LEU A 157 6.05 -11.89 16.19
C LEU A 157 6.06 -11.18 14.83
N PRO A 158 7.23 -10.92 14.23
CA PRO A 158 7.34 -10.53 12.83
C PRO A 158 6.68 -11.57 11.90
N PRO A 159 6.30 -11.18 10.67
CA PRO A 159 5.74 -12.10 9.70
C PRO A 159 6.77 -13.14 9.28
N ALA A 160 6.57 -14.39 9.70
CA ALA A 160 7.36 -15.55 9.32
C ALA A 160 6.63 -16.83 9.73
N THR A 161 7.20 -17.97 9.36
CA THR A 161 6.79 -19.28 9.85
C THR A 161 7.69 -19.70 11.01
N TYR A 162 7.08 -20.09 12.12
CA TYR A 162 7.78 -20.46 13.35
C TYR A 162 7.45 -21.89 13.77
N PRO A 163 8.43 -22.70 14.19
CA PRO A 163 8.17 -23.95 14.87
C PRO A 163 7.63 -23.71 16.29
N TYR A 164 6.70 -24.56 16.70
CA TYR A 164 6.22 -24.61 18.08
C TYR A 164 6.24 -26.03 18.62
N THR A 165 6.38 -26.14 19.94
CA THR A 165 6.04 -27.33 20.70
C THR A 165 5.10 -26.96 21.83
N ALA A 166 4.25 -27.88 22.26
CA ALA A 166 3.39 -27.71 23.40
C ALA A 166 3.39 -28.99 24.24
N LYS A 167 3.40 -28.85 25.57
CA LYS A 167 3.43 -29.99 26.50
C LYS A 167 2.42 -29.77 27.61
N SER A 168 1.51 -30.73 27.78
CA SER A 168 0.56 -30.70 28.90
C SER A 168 1.19 -31.22 30.19
N GLU A 169 0.77 -30.67 31.31
CA GLU A 169 1.35 -30.96 32.64
C GLU A 169 0.45 -31.90 33.49
N GLY A 170 -0.64 -32.43 32.93
CA GLY A 170 -1.51 -33.40 33.59
C GLY A 170 -0.89 -34.79 33.79
N LEU A 171 -1.60 -35.65 34.54
CA LEU A 171 -1.20 -37.03 34.89
C LEU A 171 -0.83 -37.90 33.67
N PHE A 172 -1.42 -37.62 32.52
CA PHE A 172 -1.08 -38.22 31.23
C PHE A 172 -0.70 -37.11 30.24
N PRO A 173 0.60 -36.79 30.10
CA PRO A 173 1.03 -35.64 29.32
C PRO A 173 0.89 -35.90 27.82
N TYR A 174 0.28 -34.96 27.11
CA TYR A 174 0.23 -34.89 25.66
C TYR A 174 1.25 -33.88 25.17
N ASN A 175 1.85 -34.19 24.03
CA ASN A 175 2.79 -33.32 23.35
C ASN A 175 2.22 -32.94 21.98
N TRP A 176 2.33 -31.68 21.61
CA TRP A 176 2.07 -31.17 20.26
C TRP A 176 3.32 -30.54 19.70
N SER A 177 3.45 -30.56 18.38
CA SER A 177 4.50 -29.87 17.67
C SER A 177 4.03 -29.57 16.26
N GLY A 178 4.57 -28.52 15.67
CA GLY A 178 4.27 -28.16 14.29
C GLY A 178 4.86 -26.79 13.97
N THR A 179 4.29 -26.16 12.95
CA THR A 179 4.64 -24.80 12.55
C THR A 179 3.39 -23.95 12.46
N PHE A 180 3.55 -22.65 12.67
CA PHE A 180 2.50 -21.67 12.43
C PHE A 180 3.06 -20.46 11.70
N THR A 181 2.22 -19.78 10.92
CA THR A 181 2.60 -18.58 10.18
C THR A 181 1.97 -17.36 10.79
N VAL A 182 2.81 -16.39 11.13
CA VAL A 182 2.38 -15.07 11.57
C VAL A 182 2.22 -14.18 10.35
N VAL A 183 1.05 -13.57 10.23
CA VAL A 183 0.76 -12.59 9.18
C VAL A 183 0.64 -11.23 9.82
N ARG A 184 1.33 -10.24 9.24
CA ARG A 184 1.34 -8.86 9.72
C ARG A 184 -0.08 -8.31 9.89
N GLY A 185 -0.32 -7.59 10.98
CA GLY A 185 -1.62 -6.97 11.26
C GLY A 185 -2.78 -7.94 11.45
N SER A 186 -2.51 -9.24 11.53
CA SER A 186 -3.54 -10.28 11.66
C SER A 186 -3.47 -10.95 13.03
N CYS A 187 -4.58 -11.56 13.45
CA CYS A 187 -4.65 -12.48 14.58
C CYS A 187 -5.09 -13.85 14.05
N ASN A 188 -4.13 -14.77 13.91
CA ASN A 188 -4.41 -16.16 13.51
C ASN A 188 -4.40 -17.06 14.74
N SER A 189 -4.91 -18.28 14.61
CA SER A 189 -5.00 -19.21 15.74
C SER A 189 -4.64 -20.65 15.36
N ILE A 190 -4.28 -21.43 16.39
CA ILE A 190 -4.22 -22.88 16.30
C ILE A 190 -4.94 -23.51 17.50
N ARG A 191 -5.78 -24.50 17.18
CA ARG A 191 -6.47 -25.33 18.16
C ARG A 191 -5.66 -26.61 18.39
N LEU A 192 -5.28 -26.87 19.64
CA LEU A 192 -4.68 -28.13 20.06
C LEU A 192 -5.80 -29.14 20.37
N THR A 193 -5.87 -30.26 19.63
CA THR A 193 -7.03 -31.18 19.63
C THR A 193 -6.70 -32.66 19.90
N LYS A 194 -5.59 -32.99 20.56
CA LYS A 194 -5.24 -34.42 20.77
C LYS A 194 -6.15 -35.09 21.79
#